data_AF-A0A915PL37-F1
#
_entry.id   AF-A0A915PL37-F1
#
_cell.length_a   1.000
_cell.length_b   1.000
_cell.length_c   1.000
_cell.angle_alpha   90.00
_cell.angle_beta   90.00
_cell.angle_gamma   90.00
#
_symmetry.space_group_name_H-M   'P 1'
#
loop_
_entity.id
_entity.type
_entity.pdbx_description
1 polymer ?
#
loop_
_entity_poly.entity_id
_entity_poly.type
_entity_poly.pdbx_seq_one_letter_code
_entity_poly.pdbx_strand_id
1 'polypeptide(L)' 'MEKSVTDKWTRRDEKGEIMDEWLTRSWKGESDGLQRRPDGTGETWHREVEVSPQGNTSFIDSKRFYTRNYVIESETRNG' A
#
# COMPACT_ATOMS: atom_id res chain seq x y z
N MET A 1 -5.25 -6.96 -4.61
CA MET A 1 -5.24 -5.48 -4.66
C MET A 1 -6.62 -5.02 -5.11
N GLU A 2 -7.31 -4.27 -4.27
CA GLU A 2 -8.65 -3.75 -4.55
C GLU A 2 -8.57 -2.23 -4.73
N LYS A 3 -9.02 -1.73 -5.88
CA LYS A 3 -9.04 -0.30 -6.20
C LYS A 3 -10.49 0.12 -6.30
N SER A 4 -10.91 1.11 -5.52
CA SER A 4 -12.26 1.68 -5.60
C SER A 4 -12.18 3.14 -6.01
N VAL A 5 -13.05 3.53 -6.94
CA VAL A 5 -13.28 4.92 -7.30
C VAL A 5 -14.66 5.26 -6.78
N THR A 6 -14.72 6.10 -5.74
CA THR A 6 -15.98 6.42 -5.07
C THR A 6 -16.71 7.55 -5.79
N ASP A 7 -15.97 8.56 -6.28
CA ASP A 7 -16.54 9.71 -6.98
C ASP A 7 -15.61 10.20 -8.09
N LYS A 8 -16.20 10.42 -9.27
CA LYS A 8 -15.58 11.11 -10.39
C LYS A 8 -16.55 12.18 -10.90
N TRP A 9 -16.15 13.45 -10.84
CA TRP A 9 -16.86 14.51 -11.55
C TRP A 9 -15.89 15.30 -12.43
N THR A 10 -16.40 15.69 -13.59
CA THR A 10 -15.66 16.45 -14.59
C THR A 10 -16.50 17.66 -14.95
N ARG A 11 -15.99 18.86 -14.68
CA ARG A 11 -16.61 20.10 -15.12
C ARG A 11 -16.09 20.42 -16.52
N ARG A 12 -17.00 20.65 -17.46
CA ARG A 12 -16.68 21.05 -18.83
C ARG A 12 -17.16 22.47 -19.09
N ASP A 13 -16.46 23.18 -19.97
CA ASP A 13 -16.91 24.47 -20.47
C ASP A 13 -18.03 24.31 -21.53
N GLU A 14 -18.51 25.44 -22.06
CA GLU A 14 -19.55 25.48 -23.10
C GLU A 14 -19.11 24.85 -24.44
N LYS A 15 -17.81 24.67 -24.65
CA LYS A 15 -17.23 24.01 -25.83
C LYS A 15 -16.99 22.51 -25.60
N GLY A 16 -17.25 22.02 -24.39
CA GLY A 16 -17.02 20.63 -24.01
C GLY A 16 -15.59 20.32 -23.56
N GLU A 17 -14.73 21.33 -23.42
CA GLU A 17 -13.37 21.20 -22.90
C GLU A 17 -13.39 21.00 -21.38
N ILE A 18 -12.47 20.19 -20.86
CA ILE A 18 -12.40 19.90 -19.42
C ILE A 18 -11.80 21.11 -18.70
N MET A 19 -12.58 21.72 -17.81
CA MET A 19 -12.12 22.81 -16.94
C MET A 19 -11.57 22.29 -15.61
N ASP A 20 -12.29 21.36 -14.97
CA ASP A 20 -11.91 20.78 -13.68
C ASP A 20 -12.14 19.26 -13.70
N GLU A 21 -11.17 18.49 -13.24
CA GLU A 21 -11.33 17.06 -12.97
C GLU A 21 -11.03 16.80 -11.49
N TRP A 22 -11.99 16.20 -10.79
CA TRP A 22 -11.78 15.75 -9.42
C TRP A 22 -12.03 14.25 -9.34
N LEU A 23 -11.12 13.57 -8.65
CA LEU A 23 -11.10 12.12 -8.60
C LEU A 23 -10.73 11.66 -7.20
N THR A 24 -11.69 11.05 -6.52
CA THR A 24 -11.43 10.35 -5.26
C THR A 24 -10.87 8.98 -5.57
N ARG A 25 -9.55 8.82 -5.44
CA ARG A 25 -8.92 7.49 -5.48
C ARG A 25 -8.62 7.05 -4.06
N SER A 26 -9.28 5.99 -3.62
CA SER A 26 -8.83 5.23 -2.47
C SER A 26 -8.45 3.83 -2.93
N TRP A 27 -7.42 3.26 -2.31
CA TRP A 27 -7.08 1.87 -2.56
C TRP A 27 -6.41 1.28 -1.32
N LYS A 28 -6.62 -0.02 -1.16
CA LYS A 28 -5.92 -0.83 -0.17
C LYS A 28 -5.11 -1.90 -0.89
N GLY A 29 -3.89 -2.09 -0.45
CA GLY A 29 -3.02 -3.13 -0.98
C GLY A 29 -2.24 -3.80 0.12
N GLU A 30 -2.05 -5.09 -0.08
CA GLU A 30 -1.28 -5.95 0.78
C GLU A 30 -0.23 -6.64 -0.09
N SER A 31 0.98 -6.78 0.45
CA SER A 31 2.07 -7.48 -0.20
C SER A 31 2.84 -8.29 0.83
N ASP A 32 2.79 -9.59 0.66
CA ASP A 32 3.54 -10.55 1.46
C ASP A 32 4.70 -11.13 0.69
N GLY A 33 5.69 -11.62 1.42
CA GLY A 33 6.65 -12.54 0.86
C GLY A 33 7.42 -13.31 1.91
N LEU A 34 8.05 -14.37 1.41
CA LEU A 34 8.82 -15.32 2.17
C LEU A 34 10.04 -15.70 1.33
N GLN A 35 11.23 -15.52 1.90
CA GLN A 35 12.47 -16.04 1.35
C GLN A 35 13.09 -17.00 2.35
N ARG A 36 13.33 -18.24 1.93
CA ARG A 36 14.05 -19.24 2.72
C ARG A 36 15.40 -19.51 2.07
N ARG A 37 16.45 -19.63 2.88
CA ARG A 37 17.81 -19.91 2.43
C ARG A 37 18.22 -21.32 2.84
N PRO A 38 19.08 -22.02 2.06
CA PRO A 38 19.53 -23.38 2.38
C PRO A 38 20.30 -23.49 3.70
N ASP A 39 20.85 -22.39 4.19
CA ASP A 39 21.57 -22.33 5.46
C ASP A 39 20.65 -22.34 6.70
N GLY A 40 19.33 -22.47 6.50
CA GLY A 40 18.34 -22.49 7.58
C GLY A 40 17.94 -21.10 8.06
N THR A 41 18.40 -20.03 7.41
CA THR A 41 17.89 -18.68 7.62
C THR A 41 16.73 -18.36 6.68
N GLY A 42 15.99 -17.31 6.98
CA GLY A 42 14.94 -16.82 6.10
C GLY A 42 14.42 -15.47 6.53
N GLU A 43 13.51 -14.95 5.74
CA GLU A 43 12.81 -13.71 6.05
C GLU A 43 11.37 -13.79 5.54
N THR A 44 10.49 -13.12 6.27
CA THR A 44 9.15 -12.79 5.79
C THR A 44 8.97 -11.30 5.86
N TRP A 45 8.23 -10.76 4.90
CA TRP A 45 7.77 -9.38 4.96
C TRP A 45 6.27 -9.36 4.68
N HIS A 46 5.61 -8.39 5.27
CA HIS A 46 4.21 -8.10 5.08
C HIS A 46 4.07 -6.58 5.05
N ARG A 47 3.46 -6.06 3.99
CA ARG A 47 3.20 -4.65 3.83
C ARG A 47 1.73 -4.40 3.56
N GLU A 48 1.12 -3.58 4.39
CA GLU A 48 -0.19 -2.99 4.13
C GLU A 48 -0.01 -1.53 3.70
N VAL A 49 -0.76 -1.12 2.69
CA VAL A 49 -0.83 0.27 2.22
C VAL A 49 -2.29 0.66 2.07
N GLU A 50 -2.64 1.82 2.60
CA GLU A 50 -3.93 2.45 2.40
C GLU A 50 -3.73 3.87 1.88
N VAL A 51 -4.43 4.20 0.80
CA VAL A 51 -4.52 5.55 0.29
C VAL A 51 -5.94 6.05 0.50
N SER A 52 -6.07 7.14 1.25
CA SER A 52 -7.34 7.75 1.56
C SER A 52 -7.88 8.56 0.37
N PRO A 53 -9.20 8.78 0.31
CA PRO A 53 -9.86 9.73 -0.60
C PRO A 53 -9.18 11.10 -0.75
N GLN A 54 -8.55 11.59 0.34
CA GLN A 54 -7.89 12.90 0.42
C GLN A 54 -6.44 12.86 -0.08
N GLY A 55 -5.95 11.70 -0.53
CA GLY A 55 -4.58 11.51 -0.99
C GLY A 55 -3.57 11.19 0.13
N ASN A 56 -4.02 11.06 1.38
CA ASN A 56 -3.15 10.64 2.48
C ASN A 56 -2.77 9.16 2.30
N THR A 57 -1.52 8.83 2.55
CA THR A 57 -1.01 7.45 2.42
C THR A 57 -0.54 6.95 3.78
N SER A 58 -1.14 5.88 4.27
CA SER A 58 -0.66 5.14 5.43
C SER A 58 -0.12 3.77 5.03
N PHE A 59 0.88 3.28 5.75
CA PHE A 59 1.44 1.96 5.57
C PHE A 59 1.88 1.34 6.89
N ILE A 60 1.87 0.01 6.90
CA ILE A 60 2.48 -0.84 7.92
C ILE A 60 3.43 -1.78 7.18
N ASP A 61 4.69 -1.81 7.59
CA ASP A 61 5.72 -2.71 7.05
C ASP A 61 6.25 -3.58 8.19
N SER A 62 5.94 -4.86 8.16
CA SER A 62 6.34 -5.86 9.14
C SER A 62 7.35 -6.80 8.51
N LYS A 63 8.50 -6.95 9.13
CA LYS A 63 9.56 -7.88 8.68
C LYS A 63 9.98 -8.79 9.82
N ARG A 64 10.18 -10.06 9.49
CA ARG A 64 10.78 -11.04 10.39
C ARG A 64 11.99 -11.65 9.70
N PHE A 65 13.11 -11.70 10.42
CA PHE A 65 14.31 -12.40 10.01
C PHE A 65 14.51 -13.61 10.90
N TYR A 66 14.51 -14.79 10.30
CA TYR A 66 14.70 -16.07 10.96
C TYR A 66 16.16 -16.46 10.85
N THR A 67 16.81 -16.62 12.01
CA THR A 67 18.10 -17.31 12.10
C THR A 67 17.90 -18.70 12.68
N ARG A 68 18.99 -19.48 12.78
CA ARG A 68 18.95 -20.78 13.44
C ARG A 68 18.61 -20.71 14.93
N ASN A 69 18.89 -19.57 15.58
CA ASN A 69 18.89 -19.46 17.05
C ASN A 69 17.88 -18.45 17.58
N TYR A 70 17.49 -17.47 16.77
CA TYR A 70 16.61 -16.38 17.17
C TYR A 70 15.85 -15.79 15.97
N VAL A 71 14.80 -15.05 16.26
CA VAL A 71 14.02 -14.29 15.29
C VAL A 71 14.17 -12.81 15.63
N ILE A 72 14.43 -11.99 14.61
CA ILE A 72 14.35 -10.52 14.72
C ILE A 72 13.06 -10.09 14.05
N GLU A 73 12.24 -9.31 14.74
CA GLU A 73 11.02 -8.71 14.20
C GLU A 73 11.16 -7.19 14.22
N SER A 74 10.74 -6.55 13.15
CA SER A 74 10.68 -5.10 13.03
C SER A 74 9.37 -4.69 12.39
N GLU A 75 8.75 -3.65 12.93
CA GLU A 75 7.56 -3.04 12.37
C GLU A 75 7.83 -1.54 12.16
N THR A 76 7.47 -1.03 11.00
CA THR A 76 7.56 0.40 10.67
C THR A 76 6.21 0.88 10.17
N ARG A 77 5.78 2.05 10.63
CA ARG A 77 4.52 2.69 10.23
C ARG A 77 4.78 4.15 9.85
N ASN A 78 4.02 4.70 8.91
CA ASN A 78 3.89 6.14 8.77
C ASN A 78 2.50 6.61 9.24
N GLY A 79 2.45 7.85 9.76
CA GLY A 79 1.25 8.54 10.19
C GLY A 79 1.00 9.78 9.35
#